data_AF-A0AAN0LYA9-F1
#
_entry.id   AF-A0AAN0LYA9-F1
#
_cell.length_a   1.000
_cell.length_b   1.000
_cell.length_c   1.000
_cell.angle_alpha   90.00
_cell.angle_beta   90.00
_cell.angle_gamma   90.00
#
_symmetry.space_group_name_H-M   'P 1'
#
loop_
_entity.id
_entity.type
_entity.pdbx_description
1 polymer ?
#
loop_
_entity_poly.entity_id
_entity_poly.type
_entity_poly.pdbx_seq_one_letter_code
_entity_poly.pdbx_strand_id
1 'polypeptide(L)'
;MHFHLLMAGKEQYGVRGGTIDNTAAILWAKTLRLAREDNAKALPKIEKMQKYLYDTFENMEGVVINSSYEGSPYIFNVSILNVGSEIMMNGLNSAGFAVSRKVHVTQNHWPPHMF
;
A
#
# COMPACT_ATOMS: atom_id res chain seq x y z
N MET A 1 6.35 31.07 10.56
CA MET A 1 6.32 31.37 9.12
C MET A 1 6.05 30.07 8.38
N HIS A 2 4.91 29.95 7.68
CA HIS A 2 4.58 28.76 6.87
C HIS A 2 5.19 28.94 5.47
N PHE A 3 6.32 28.27 5.22
CA PHE A 3 6.87 28.16 3.87
C PHE A 3 5.98 27.21 3.07
N HIS A 4 5.29 27.73 2.06
CA HIS A 4 4.59 26.90 1.07
C HIS A 4 5.59 26.46 0.01
N LEU A 5 5.63 25.16 -0.29
CA LEU A 5 6.63 24.53 -1.16
C LEU A 5 6.55 25.01 -2.64
N LEU A 6 5.41 25.55 -3.06
CA LEU A 6 5.19 26.07 -4.41
C LEU A 6 4.72 27.53 -4.33
N MET A 7 5.65 28.46 -4.56
CA MET A 7 5.43 29.90 -4.44
C MET A 7 5.29 30.56 -5.83
N ALA A 8 4.06 30.65 -6.35
CA ALA A 8 3.67 31.55 -7.45
C ALA A 8 2.16 31.48 -7.73
N GLY A 9 1.45 32.61 -7.79
CA GLY A 9 0.00 32.65 -8.08
C GLY A 9 -0.90 32.46 -6.85
N LYS A 10 -2.17 32.87 -6.96
CA LYS A 10 -3.20 32.80 -5.89
C LYS A 10 -4.16 31.60 -6.05
N GLU A 11 -3.79 30.64 -6.89
CA GLU A 11 -4.58 29.44 -7.13
C GLU A 11 -4.64 28.55 -5.87
N GLN A 12 -5.64 27.66 -5.79
CA GLN A 12 -5.92 26.81 -4.62
C GLN A 12 -5.89 27.56 -3.27
N TYR A 13 -6.53 28.73 -3.19
CA TYR A 13 -6.59 29.57 -1.99
C TYR A 13 -5.22 29.98 -1.43
N GLY A 14 -4.17 30.00 -2.27
CA GLY A 14 -2.80 30.33 -1.87
C GLY A 14 -2.04 29.18 -1.21
N VAL A 15 -2.63 27.98 -1.12
CA VAL A 15 -1.98 26.78 -0.53
C VAL A 15 -1.03 26.13 -1.53
N ARG A 16 -1.31 26.25 -2.83
CA ARG A 16 -0.50 25.72 -3.91
C ARG A 16 -0.50 26.68 -5.09
N GLY A 17 0.67 27.25 -5.38
CA GLY A 17 0.89 28.00 -6.60
C GLY A 17 0.91 27.14 -7.87
N GLY A 18 0.48 27.73 -8.99
CA GLY A 18 0.51 27.12 -10.32
C GLY A 18 -0.83 26.57 -10.82
N THR A 19 -1.01 26.64 -12.15
CA THR A 19 -2.28 26.31 -12.82
C THR A 19 -2.67 24.87 -12.60
N ILE A 20 -3.94 24.66 -12.23
CA ILE A 20 -4.47 23.31 -12.00
C ILE A 20 -4.54 22.58 -13.33
N ASP A 21 -4.04 21.34 -13.35
CA ASP A 21 -4.37 20.39 -14.41
C ASP A 21 -5.83 19.96 -14.24
N ASN A 22 -6.72 20.68 -14.93
CA ASN A 22 -8.16 20.45 -14.89
C ASN A 22 -8.51 19.04 -15.39
N THR A 23 -7.75 18.49 -16.34
CA THR A 23 -7.98 17.13 -16.87
C THR A 23 -7.72 16.10 -15.79
N ALA A 24 -6.56 16.18 -15.13
CA ALA A 24 -6.22 15.28 -14.02
C ALA A 24 -7.21 15.43 -12.85
N ALA A 25 -7.64 16.64 -12.52
CA ALA A 25 -8.60 16.89 -11.44
C ALA A 25 -9.98 16.27 -11.74
N ILE A 26 -10.50 16.45 -12.96
CA ILE A 26 -11.78 15.88 -13.38
C ILE A 26 -11.70 14.35 -13.42
N LEU A 27 -10.61 13.81 -13.98
CA LEU A 27 -10.38 12.36 -14.03
C LEU A 27 -10.34 11.77 -12.62
N TRP A 28 -9.58 12.39 -11.71
CA TRP A 28 -9.48 11.94 -10.33
C TRP A 28 -10.85 11.96 -9.62
N ALA A 29 -11.63 13.04 -9.78
CA ALA A 29 -12.97 13.12 -9.20
C ALA A 29 -13.90 12.01 -9.73
N LYS A 30 -13.84 11.72 -11.03
CA LYS A 30 -14.64 10.65 -11.64
C LYS A 30 -14.20 9.27 -11.16
N THR A 31 -12.89 9.00 -11.14
CA THR A 31 -12.32 7.73 -10.67
C THR A 31 -12.64 7.52 -9.20
N LEU A 32 -12.54 8.55 -8.35
CA LEU A 32 -12.88 8.46 -6.94
C LEU A 32 -14.36 8.12 -6.73
N ARG A 33 -15.27 8.75 -7.49
CA ARG A 33 -16.70 8.43 -7.44
C ARG A 33 -16.95 6.96 -7.77
N LEU A 34 -16.44 6.50 -8.93
CA LEU A 34 -16.62 5.12 -9.38
C LEU A 34 -16.00 4.12 -8.41
N ALA A 35 -14.77 4.39 -7.96
CA ALA A 35 -14.07 3.55 -6.99
C ALA A 35 -14.88 3.42 -5.70
N ARG A 36 -15.51 4.49 -5.22
CA ARG A 36 -16.33 4.47 -3.99
C ARG A 36 -17.62 3.67 -4.16
N GLU A 37 -18.29 3.81 -5.30
CA GLU A 37 -19.51 3.05 -5.63
C GLU A 37 -19.22 1.54 -5.73
N ASP A 38 -18.10 1.17 -6.34
CA ASP A 38 -17.68 -0.22 -6.47
C ASP A 38 -17.12 -0.79 -5.16
N ASN A 39 -16.42 0.04 -4.37
CA ASN A 39 -15.85 -0.37 -3.08
C ASN A 39 -16.94 -0.89 -2.14
N ALA A 40 -18.07 -0.18 -2.03
CA ALA A 40 -19.18 -0.59 -1.18
C ALA A 40 -19.74 -1.97 -1.56
N LYS A 41 -19.71 -2.34 -2.84
CA LYS A 41 -20.16 -3.64 -3.34
C LYS A 41 -19.10 -4.72 -3.15
N ALA A 42 -17.83 -4.36 -3.29
CA ALA A 42 -16.70 -5.29 -3.21
C ALA A 42 -16.30 -5.61 -1.76
N LEU A 43 -16.52 -4.69 -0.82
CA LEU A 43 -16.05 -4.79 0.56
C LEU A 43 -16.44 -6.10 1.25
N PRO A 44 -17.71 -6.59 1.20
CA PRO A 44 -18.07 -7.85 1.84
C PRO A 44 -17.33 -9.08 1.28
N LYS A 45 -17.05 -9.06 -0.02
CA LYS A 45 -16.27 -10.12 -0.68
C LYS A 45 -14.82 -10.10 -0.18
N ILE A 46 -14.26 -8.91 -0.02
CA ILE A 46 -12.86 -8.71 0.40
C ILE A 46 -12.70 -9.09 1.88
N GLU A 47 -13.63 -8.72 2.75
CA GLU A 47 -13.65 -9.16 4.14
C GLU A 47 -13.73 -10.69 4.25
N LYS A 48 -14.54 -11.34 3.42
CA LYS A 48 -14.58 -12.81 3.35
C LYS A 48 -13.25 -13.42 2.93
N MET A 49 -12.55 -12.80 1.97
CA MET A 49 -11.23 -13.24 1.53
C MET A 49 -10.17 -13.00 2.61
N GLN A 50 -10.20 -11.86 3.28
CA GLN A 50 -9.33 -11.55 4.41
C GLN A 50 -9.50 -12.61 5.50
N LYS A 51 -10.75 -12.89 5.91
CA LYS A 51 -11.05 -13.93 6.90
C LYS A 51 -10.49 -15.28 6.48
N TYR A 52 -10.69 -15.68 5.22
CA TYR A 52 -10.13 -16.93 4.71
C TYR A 52 -8.59 -16.99 4.80
N LEU A 53 -7.90 -15.88 4.53
CA LEU A 53 -6.44 -15.81 4.69
C LEU A 53 -6.04 -15.98 6.16
N TYR A 54 -6.69 -15.25 7.08
CA TYR A 54 -6.41 -15.41 8.52
C TYR A 54 -6.64 -16.85 8.99
N ASP A 55 -7.81 -17.42 8.69
CA ASP A 55 -8.17 -18.79 9.08
C ASP A 55 -7.18 -19.82 8.49
N THR A 56 -6.61 -19.57 7.30
CA THR A 56 -5.64 -20.47 6.65
C THR A 56 -4.24 -20.35 7.25
N PHE A 57 -3.76 -19.12 7.50
CA PHE A 57 -2.40 -18.88 7.99
C PHE A 57 -2.25 -19.03 9.51
N GLU A 58 -3.33 -18.88 10.29
CA GLU A 58 -3.32 -19.12 11.74
C GLU A 58 -3.03 -20.59 12.09
N ASN A 59 -3.41 -21.52 11.20
CA ASN A 59 -3.16 -22.96 11.37
C ASN A 59 -1.77 -23.42 10.89
N MET A 60 -0.93 -22.52 10.37
CA MET A 60 0.41 -22.87 9.86
C MET A 60 1.50 -22.60 10.90
N GLU A 61 2.31 -23.63 11.18
CA GLU A 61 3.45 -23.51 12.09
C GLU A 61 4.56 -22.63 11.48
N GLY A 62 5.12 -21.72 12.28
CA GLY A 62 6.22 -20.83 11.86
C GLY A 62 5.78 -19.59 11.06
N VAL A 63 4.47 -19.31 11.01
CA VAL A 63 3.91 -18.12 10.37
C VAL A 63 3.52 -17.08 11.43
N VAL A 64 3.93 -15.82 11.20
CA VAL A 64 3.58 -14.67 12.03
C VAL A 64 2.80 -13.67 11.19
N ILE A 65 1.56 -13.38 11.61
CA ILE A 65 0.71 -12.38 10.94
C ILE A 65 1.02 -11.00 11.52
N ASN A 66 1.43 -10.05 10.67
CA ASN A 66 1.80 -8.69 11.06
C ASN A 66 0.66 -7.68 10.85
N SER A 67 -0.37 -8.05 10.08
CA SER A 67 -1.55 -7.21 9.86
C SER A 67 -2.57 -7.38 10.98
N SER A 68 -3.18 -6.27 11.41
CA SER A 68 -4.33 -6.32 12.33
C SER A 68 -5.59 -6.74 11.60
N TYR A 69 -6.41 -7.57 12.24
CA TYR A 69 -7.72 -7.98 11.70
C TYR A 69 -8.68 -6.80 11.53
N GLU A 70 -8.66 -5.83 12.45
CA GLU A 70 -9.42 -4.58 12.33
C GLU A 70 -8.78 -3.54 11.39
N GLY A 71 -7.65 -3.90 10.77
CA GLY A 71 -6.97 -3.07 9.79
C GLY A 71 -7.67 -3.06 8.43
N SER A 72 -6.98 -2.49 7.43
CA SER A 72 -7.48 -2.48 6.05
C SER A 72 -7.65 -3.92 5.52
N PRO A 73 -8.84 -4.33 5.06
CA PRO A 73 -9.08 -5.68 4.56
C PRO A 73 -8.39 -5.95 3.21
N TYR A 74 -7.82 -4.91 2.60
CA TYR A 74 -7.09 -4.98 1.33
C TYR A 74 -5.62 -5.38 1.47
N ILE A 75 -5.07 -5.35 2.70
CA ILE A 75 -3.65 -5.57 2.94
C ILE A 75 -3.48 -6.66 3.99
N PHE A 76 -2.94 -7.81 3.56
CA PHE A 76 -2.55 -8.90 4.44
C PHE A 76 -1.03 -9.00 4.47
N ASN A 77 -0.43 -8.96 5.66
CA ASN A 77 1.02 -9.00 5.84
C ASN A 77 1.39 -10.16 6.77
N VAL A 78 2.31 -10.98 6.30
CA VAL A 78 2.74 -12.22 6.94
C VAL A 78 4.26 -12.37 6.82
N SER A 79 4.87 -12.87 7.89
CA SER A 79 6.27 -13.29 7.94
C SER A 79 6.35 -14.79 8.20
N ILE A 80 7.17 -15.49 7.41
CA ILE A 80 7.40 -16.93 7.57
C ILE A 80 8.84 -17.09 8.08
N LEU A 81 9.00 -17.60 9.30
CA LEU A 81 10.28 -17.55 10.04
C LEU A 81 11.41 -18.33 9.35
N ASN A 82 11.08 -19.40 8.63
CA ASN A 82 12.06 -20.31 8.03
C ASN A 82 12.20 -20.17 6.51
N VAL A 83 11.56 -19.18 5.88
CA VAL A 83 11.59 -19.01 4.42
C VAL A 83 12.09 -17.61 4.07
N GLY A 84 13.20 -17.55 3.33
CA GLY A 84 13.68 -16.30 2.76
C GLY A 84 12.62 -15.70 1.83
N SER A 85 12.29 -14.42 2.00
CA SER A 85 11.15 -13.81 1.29
C SER A 85 11.32 -13.73 -0.24
N GLU A 86 12.54 -13.92 -0.76
CA GLU A 86 12.80 -14.08 -2.19
C GLU A 86 12.35 -15.44 -2.73
N ILE A 87 12.57 -16.52 -1.97
CA ILE A 87 12.15 -17.88 -2.33
C ILE A 87 10.62 -17.93 -2.37
N MET A 88 9.97 -17.33 -1.38
CA MET A 88 8.51 -17.23 -1.31
C MET A 88 7.93 -16.42 -2.48
N MET A 89 8.51 -15.27 -2.79
CA MET A 89 8.05 -14.42 -3.90
C MET A 89 8.23 -15.14 -5.25
N ASN A 90 9.36 -15.82 -5.47
CA ASN A 90 9.60 -16.58 -6.70
C ASN A 90 8.63 -17.77 -6.82
N GLY A 91 8.33 -18.47 -5.72
CA GLY A 91 7.32 -19.53 -5.69
C GLY A 91 5.93 -19.02 -6.02
N LEU A 92 5.51 -17.91 -5.42
CA LEU A 92 4.20 -17.29 -5.69
C LEU A 92 4.10 -16.73 -7.11
N ASN A 93 5.16 -16.08 -7.60
CA ASN A 93 5.21 -15.58 -8.97
C ASN A 93 5.12 -16.72 -9.99
N SER A 94 5.79 -17.86 -9.72
CA SER A 94 5.68 -19.06 -10.55
C SER A 94 4.29 -19.70 -10.52
N ALA A 95 3.58 -19.57 -9.39
CA ALA A 95 2.18 -19.98 -9.25
C ALA A 95 1.17 -18.98 -9.84
N GLY A 96 1.63 -17.87 -10.44
CA GLY A 96 0.78 -16.86 -11.09
C GLY A 96 0.26 -15.76 -10.14
N PHE A 97 0.74 -15.72 -8.89
CA PHE A 97 0.38 -14.69 -7.92
C PHE A 97 1.43 -13.56 -7.88
N ALA A 98 1.01 -12.35 -8.22
CA ALA A 98 1.84 -11.16 -8.06
C ALA A 98 1.74 -10.63 -6.62
N VAL A 99 2.83 -10.72 -5.86
CA VAL A 99 2.91 -10.25 -4.48
C VAL A 99 4.05 -9.24 -4.31
N SER A 100 3.86 -8.24 -3.45
CA SER A 100 4.90 -7.25 -3.12
C SER A 100 5.54 -7.55 -1.77
N ARG A 101 6.88 -7.56 -1.70
CA ARG A 101 7.60 -7.61 -0.42
C ARG A 101 7.93 -6.19 0.04
N LYS A 102 7.76 -5.91 1.34
CA LYS A 102 8.36 -4.74 1.99
C LYS A 102 9.63 -5.20 2.68
N VAL A 103 10.79 -4.75 2.21
CA VAL A 103 12.05 -4.94 2.92
C VAL A 103 12.15 -3.83 3.96
N HIS A 104 12.10 -4.15 5.25
CA HIS A 104 12.46 -3.22 6.32
C HIS A 104 13.92 -3.44 6.70
N VAL A 105 14.83 -3.09 5.78
CA VAL A 105 16.21 -2.79 6.10
C VAL A 105 16.30 -1.27 6.08
N THR A 106 16.87 -0.70 7.14
CA THR A 106 17.22 0.71 7.25
C THR A 106 17.97 1.14 5.98
N GLN A 107 17.30 1.83 5.05
CA GLN A 107 17.99 2.50 3.96
C GLN A 107 18.74 3.68 4.54
N ASN A 108 19.98 3.43 4.95
CA ASN A 108 21.02 4.41 5.21
C ASN A 108 22.36 3.68 5.10
N HIS A 109 22.72 3.27 3.88
CA HIS A 109 24.11 2.93 3.58
C HIS A 109 24.83 4.22 3.20
N TRP A 110 25.14 5.05 4.20
CA TRP A 110 26.08 6.16 4.01
C TRP A 110 27.49 5.56 3.92
N PRO A 111 28.32 5.95 2.94
CA PRO A 111 29.67 5.42 2.84
C PRO A 111 30.56 5.97 3.97
N PRO A 112 31.50 5.18 4.53
CA PRO A 112 32.29 5.56 5.70
C PRO A 112 33.44 6.55 5.42
N HIS A 113 33.29 7.50 4.49
CA HIS A 113 34.36 8.45 4.14
C HIS A 113 33.94 9.92 4.01
N MET A 114 32.88 10.36 4.69
CA MET A 114 32.57 11.79 4.84
C MET A 114 32.49 12.21 6.31
N PHE A 115 33.67 12.24 6.95
CA PHE A 115 34.01 13.15 8.04
C PHE A 115 35.37 13.78 7.74
#